data_AF-A0A418M3Z7-F1
#
_entry.id   AF-A0A418M3Z7-F1
#
_cell.length_a   1.000
_cell.length_b   1.000
_cell.length_c   1.000
_cell.angle_alpha   90.00
_cell.angle_beta   90.00
_cell.angle_gamma   90.00
#
_symmetry.space_group_name_H-M   'P 1'
#
loop_
_entity.id
_entity.type
_entity.pdbx_description
1 polymer ?
#
loop_
_entity_poly.entity_id
_entity_poly.type
_entity_poly.pdbx_seq_one_letter_code
_entity_poly.pdbx_strand_id
1 'polypeptide(L)'
;MDDSGKSIVGIIVLLFIVFVIVESIFGHTRYCPGTVQGHVYNPPYYENKTYHSAEFHLLVYVANPEHVANVETSILNYVKYQDGDQVVVGERCGRWTGRAWVNWIADKNATDY
;
A
#
# COMPACT_ATOMS: atom_id res chain seq x y z
N MET A 1 15.10 -4.00 -39.68
CA MET A 1 15.22 -3.26 -38.41
C MET A 1 16.69 -3.35 -38.04
N ASP A 2 17.43 -2.25 -38.20
CA ASP A 2 18.88 -2.27 -37.99
C ASP A 2 19.20 -2.64 -36.54
N ASP A 3 20.38 -3.21 -36.30
CA ASP A 3 20.75 -3.66 -34.95
C ASP A 3 20.94 -2.49 -33.97
N SER A 4 21.09 -1.26 -34.48
CA SER A 4 21.15 -0.02 -33.70
C SER A 4 19.82 0.28 -33.00
N GLY A 5 18.69 0.09 -33.68
CA GLY A 5 17.35 0.30 -33.11
C GLY A 5 17.04 -0.67 -31.97
N LYS A 6 17.50 -1.92 -32.07
CA LYS A 6 17.37 -2.91 -30.98
C LYS A 6 18.21 -2.53 -29.76
N SER A 7 19.39 -1.97 -29.98
CA SER A 7 20.28 -1.50 -28.91
C SER A 7 19.69 -0.32 -28.14
N ILE A 8 19.11 0.66 -28.83
CA ILE A 8 18.46 1.82 -28.19
C ILE A 8 17.26 1.39 -27.35
N VAL A 9 16.42 0.50 -27.86
CA VAL A 9 15.27 -0.03 -27.11
C VAL A 9 15.74 -0.75 -25.85
N GLY A 10 16.80 -1.55 -25.93
CA GLY A 10 17.39 -2.22 -24.77
C GLY A 10 17.86 -1.24 -23.68
N ILE A 11 18.49 -0.13 -24.06
CA ILE A 11 18.92 0.91 -23.13
C ILE A 11 17.73 1.59 -22.44
N ILE A 12 16.67 1.91 -23.19
CA ILE A 12 15.47 2.54 -22.62
C ILE A 12 14.80 1.61 -21.60
N VAL A 13 14.67 0.33 -21.91
CA VAL A 13 14.12 -0.68 -20.98
C VAL A 13 14.98 -0.78 -19.72
N LEU A 14 16.30 -0.79 -19.87
CA LEU A 14 17.22 -0.83 -18.73
C LEU A 14 17.07 0.40 -17.83
N LEU A 15 17.00 1.60 -18.41
CA LEU A 15 16.79 2.84 -17.67
C LEU A 15 15.46 2.85 -16.93
N PHE A 16 14.39 2.33 -17.55
CA PHE A 16 13.09 2.19 -16.90
C PHE A 16 13.15 1.22 -15.69
N ILE A 17 13.82 0.08 -15.83
CA ILE A 17 14.01 -0.87 -14.72
C ILE A 17 14.76 -0.22 -13.56
N VAL A 18 15.86 0.49 -13.86
CA VAL A 18 16.64 1.22 -12.84
C VAL A 18 15.74 2.25 -12.14
N PHE A 19 14.95 3.00 -12.88
CA PHE A 19 14.01 3.96 -12.31
C PHE A 19 13.02 3.31 -11.32
N VAL A 20 12.41 2.19 -11.69
CA VAL A 20 11.46 1.44 -10.83
C VAL A 20 12.14 0.92 -9.55
N ILE A 21 13.37 0.40 -9.66
CA ILE A 21 14.13 -0.08 -8.49
C ILE A 21 14.45 1.07 -7.54
N VAL A 22 14.98 2.18 -8.09
CA VAL A 22 15.34 3.34 -7.29
C VAL A 22 14.10 3.91 -6.60
N GLU A 23 12.95 3.93 -7.29
CA GLU A 23 11.74 4.37 -6.64
C GLU A 23 11.34 3.47 -5.46
N SER A 24 11.45 2.14 -5.63
CA SER A 24 11.12 1.16 -4.60
C SER A 24 11.99 1.31 -3.35
N ILE A 25 13.28 1.60 -3.55
CA ILE A 25 14.26 1.75 -2.46
C ILE A 25 14.10 3.10 -1.75
N PHE A 26 14.01 4.20 -2.50
CA PHE A 26 14.05 5.56 -1.95
C PHE A 26 12.66 6.18 -1.70
N GLY A 27 11.60 5.37 -1.68
CA GLY A 27 10.29 5.83 -1.25
C GLY A 27 10.34 6.49 0.14
N HIS A 28 9.36 7.35 0.42
CA HIS A 28 9.18 8.00 1.70
C HIS A 28 7.94 7.48 2.39
N THR A 29 7.90 7.56 3.72
CA THR A 29 6.71 7.26 4.49
C THR A 29 5.96 8.54 4.76
N ARG A 30 4.64 8.55 4.56
CA ARG A 30 3.74 9.61 5.00
C ARG A 30 2.76 9.07 6.02
N TYR A 31 2.27 9.96 6.86
CA TYR A 31 1.24 9.65 7.86
C TYR A 31 0.06 10.58 7.65
N CYS A 32 -1.12 9.99 7.52
CA CYS A 32 -2.31 10.69 7.10
C CYS A 32 -3.45 10.34 8.07
N PRO A 33 -4.24 11.33 8.52
CA PRO A 33 -5.45 11.03 9.29
C PRO A 33 -6.46 10.33 8.38
N GLY A 34 -7.12 9.30 8.92
CA GLY A 34 -8.13 8.54 8.22
C GLY A 34 -9.29 8.12 9.12
N THR A 35 -10.43 7.82 8.49
CA THR A 35 -11.65 7.35 9.14
C THR A 35 -11.99 5.95 8.64
N VAL A 36 -12.18 4.99 9.55
CA VAL A 36 -12.60 3.64 9.18
C VAL A 36 -14.01 3.70 8.58
N GLN A 37 -14.17 3.19 7.36
CA GLN A 37 -15.42 3.16 6.61
C GLN A 37 -16.10 1.80 6.67
N GLY A 38 -15.33 0.74 6.90
CA GLY A 38 -15.86 -0.61 6.89
C GLY A 38 -14.80 -1.67 7.11
N HIS A 39 -15.31 -2.86 7.39
CA HIS A 39 -14.52 -4.06 7.55
C HIS A 39 -14.76 -5.01 6.38
N VAL A 40 -13.68 -5.58 5.85
CA VAL A 40 -13.73 -6.60 4.79
C VAL A 40 -13.04 -7.86 5.30
N TYR A 41 -13.82 -8.93 5.45
CA TYR A 41 -13.31 -10.24 5.83
C TYR A 41 -13.30 -11.16 4.62
N ASN A 42 -12.10 -11.62 4.25
CA ASN A 42 -11.94 -12.67 3.26
C ASN A 42 -11.75 -14.01 3.99
N PRO A 43 -12.73 -14.93 3.92
CA PRO A 43 -12.58 -16.24 4.55
C PRO A 43 -11.44 -17.03 3.88
N PRO A 44 -10.79 -17.95 4.61
CA PRO A 44 -9.73 -18.77 4.05
C PRO A 44 -10.28 -19.64 2.93
N TYR A 45 -9.52 -19.82 1.86
CA TYR A 45 -9.93 -20.60 0.70
C TYR A 45 -8.76 -21.40 0.12
N TYR A 46 -9.10 -22.38 -0.72
CA TYR A 46 -8.13 -23.20 -1.45
C TYR A 46 -8.26 -22.90 -2.95
N GLU A 47 -7.15 -22.56 -3.58
CA GLU A 47 -7.07 -22.32 -5.02
C GLU A 47 -5.84 -23.02 -5.58
N ASN A 48 -6.01 -23.83 -6.64
CA ASN A 48 -4.90 -24.49 -7.34
C ASN A 48 -3.90 -25.24 -6.41
N LYS A 49 -4.42 -25.96 -5.40
CA LYS A 49 -3.64 -26.66 -4.35
C LYS A 49 -2.82 -25.74 -3.42
N THR A 50 -3.04 -24.44 -3.47
CA THR A 50 -2.47 -23.45 -2.56
C THR A 50 -3.51 -23.09 -1.50
N TYR A 51 -3.10 -23.09 -0.24
CA TYR A 51 -3.93 -22.61 0.86
C TYR A 51 -3.74 -21.12 1.05
N HIS A 52 -4.85 -20.37 1.05
CA HIS A 52 -4.87 -18.95 1.36
C HIS A 52 -5.48 -18.76 2.75
N SER A 53 -4.72 -18.14 3.65
CA SER A 53 -5.19 -17.84 5.00
C SER A 53 -6.30 -16.79 4.98
N ALA A 54 -7.06 -16.71 6.08
CA ALA A 54 -8.05 -15.65 6.25
C ALA A 54 -7.36 -14.29 6.25
N GLU A 55 -7.99 -13.30 5.62
CA GLU A 55 -7.49 -11.93 5.58
C GLU A 55 -8.50 -10.98 6.22
N PHE A 56 -8.00 -10.09 7.07
CA PHE A 56 -8.79 -9.08 7.76
C PHE A 56 -8.38 -7.71 7.26
N HIS A 57 -9.28 -7.04 6.58
CA HIS A 57 -9.01 -5.77 5.92
C HIS A 57 -9.89 -4.67 6.52
N LEU A 58 -9.30 -3.51 6.76
CA LEU A 58 -10.02 -2.29 7.12
C LEU A 58 -10.02 -1.34 5.93
N LEU A 59 -11.20 -0.91 5.51
CA LEU A 59 -11.35 0.17 4.54
C LEU A 59 -11.28 1.49 5.29
N VAL A 60 -10.30 2.32 4.97
CA VAL A 60 -10.07 3.60 5.65
C VAL A 60 -10.12 4.72 4.63
N TYR A 61 -11.01 5.69 4.83
CA TYR A 61 -10.97 6.93 4.07
C TYR A 61 -9.89 7.84 4.64
N VAL A 62 -8.85 8.10 3.87
CA VAL A 62 -7.73 8.96 4.21
C VAL A 62 -8.04 10.36 3.70
N ALA A 63 -7.97 11.37 4.57
CA ALA A 63 -8.40 12.73 4.24
C ALA A 63 -7.33 13.52 3.46
N ASN A 64 -6.05 13.19 3.62
CA ASN A 64 -4.97 13.91 2.94
C ASN A 64 -3.81 12.97 2.57
N PRO A 65 -3.65 12.57 1.29
CA PRO A 65 -4.54 12.90 0.18
C PRO A 65 -5.85 12.11 0.27
N GLU A 66 -6.92 12.67 -0.31
CA GLU A 66 -8.24 12.03 -0.33
C GLU A 66 -8.24 10.72 -1.13
N HIS A 67 -8.32 9.59 -0.44
CA HIS A 67 -8.49 8.27 -1.06
C HIS A 67 -8.96 7.21 -0.06
N VAL A 68 -9.37 6.04 -0.55
CA VAL A 68 -9.69 4.89 0.30
C VAL A 68 -8.51 3.93 0.33
N ALA A 69 -7.91 3.77 1.51
CA ALA A 69 -6.87 2.80 1.78
C ALA A 69 -7.50 1.47 2.21
N ASN A 70 -7.07 0.38 1.56
CA ASN A 70 -7.35 -0.96 2.05
C ASN A 70 -6.17 -1.43 2.90
N VAL A 71 -6.40 -1.66 4.20
CA VAL A 71 -5.36 -1.97 5.17
C VAL A 71 -5.53 -3.39 5.70
N GLU A 72 -4.63 -4.28 5.30
CA GLU A 72 -4.52 -5.62 5.89
C GLU A 72 -4.06 -5.52 7.34
N THR A 73 -4.73 -6.23 8.24
CA THR A 73 -4.47 -6.18 9.67
C THR A 73 -4.68 -7.52 10.37
N SER A 74 -4.30 -7.59 11.64
CA SER A 74 -4.59 -8.77 12.47
C SER A 74 -6.02 -8.75 12.98
N ILE A 75 -6.56 -9.92 13.36
CA ILE A 75 -7.90 -10.04 13.95
C ILE A 75 -8.11 -9.14 15.18
N LEU A 76 -7.06 -8.90 15.98
CA LEU A 76 -7.15 -8.04 17.16
C LEU A 76 -7.44 -6.58 16.78
N ASN A 77 -6.73 -6.05 15.78
CA ASN A 77 -6.94 -4.69 15.31
C ASN A 77 -8.25 -4.56 14.52
N TYR A 78 -8.61 -5.58 13.75
CA TYR A 78 -9.87 -5.64 13.03
C TYR A 78 -11.07 -5.50 13.96
N VAL A 79 -11.07 -6.20 15.10
CA VAL A 79 -12.16 -6.12 16.09
C VAL A 79 -12.10 -4.83 16.92
N LYS A 80 -10.89 -4.29 17.12
CA LYS A 80 -10.66 -3.10 17.94
C LYS A 80 -11.19 -1.82 17.32
N TYR A 81 -10.97 -1.62 16.02
CA TYR A 81 -11.42 -0.42 15.31
C TYR A 81 -12.83 -0.62 14.77
N GLN A 82 -13.70 0.37 14.96
CA GLN A 82 -15.09 0.37 14.52
C GLN A 82 -15.31 1.39 13.40
N ASP A 83 -16.40 1.25 12.66
CA ASP A 83 -16.77 2.22 11.62
C ASP A 83 -16.95 3.62 12.24
N GLY A 84 -16.33 4.62 11.61
CA GLY A 84 -16.27 5.99 12.09
C GLY A 84 -15.07 6.30 13.00
N ASP A 85 -14.30 5.29 13.44
CA ASP A 85 -13.10 5.52 14.25
C ASP A 85 -12.05 6.30 13.47
N GLN A 86 -11.39 7.23 14.17
CA GLN A 86 -10.25 7.97 13.66
C GLN A 86 -8.97 7.18 13.88
N VAL A 87 -8.21 6.99 12.81
CA VAL A 87 -6.92 6.28 12.80
C VAL A 87 -5.88 7.10 12.05
N VAL A 88 -4.60 6.81 12.30
CA VAL A 88 -3.52 7.34 11.48
C VAL A 88 -3.06 6.23 10.55
N VAL A 89 -3.14 6.48 9.24
CA VAL A 89 -2.68 5.58 8.20
C VAL A 89 -1.25 5.96 7.82
N GLY A 90 -0.33 5.02 7.98
CA GLY A 90 1.02 5.10 7.43
C GLY A 90 1.01 4.54 6.02
N GLU A 91 1.65 5.26 5.10
CA GLU A 91 1.70 4.88 3.69
C GLU A 91 3.13 5.02 3.17
N ARG A 92 3.59 4.00 2.44
CA ARG A 92 4.87 4.08 1.74
C ARG A 92 4.64 4.62 0.33
N CYS A 93 5.07 5.85 0.10
CA CYS A 93 4.96 6.53 -1.18
C CYS A 93 6.26 6.44 -1.97
N GLY A 94 6.14 6.13 -3.25
CA GLY A 94 7.27 6.19 -4.15
C GLY A 94 7.81 7.61 -4.31
N ARG A 95 9.14 7.74 -4.45
CA ARG A 95 9.86 9.03 -4.38
C ARG A 95 9.42 10.05 -5.43
N TRP A 96 9.05 9.58 -6.62
CA TRP A 96 8.71 10.45 -7.75
C TRP A 96 7.29 10.27 -8.25
N THR A 97 6.70 9.07 -8.10
CA THR A 97 5.33 8.83 -8.59
C THR A 97 4.26 9.33 -7.63
N GLY A 98 4.60 9.49 -6.34
CA GLY A 98 3.63 9.78 -5.29
C GLY A 98 2.59 8.69 -5.06
N ARG A 99 2.76 7.50 -5.68
CA ARG A 99 1.86 6.35 -5.50
C ARG A 99 2.19 5.65 -4.19
N ALA A 100 1.15 5.34 -3.43
CA ALA A 100 1.26 4.50 -2.23
C ALA A 100 1.31 3.03 -2.62
N TRP A 101 2.18 2.26 -1.98
CA TRP A 101 2.36 0.82 -2.25
C TRP A 101 1.92 -0.09 -1.13
N VAL A 102 1.97 0.41 0.11
CA VAL A 102 1.60 -0.33 1.30
C VAL A 102 0.99 0.67 2.27
N ASN A 103 -0.16 0.30 2.84
CA ASN A 103 -0.89 1.09 3.82
C ASN A 103 -0.99 0.28 5.12
N TRP A 104 -0.79 0.91 6.27
CA TRP A 104 -0.91 0.28 7.58
C TRP A 104 -1.47 1.26 8.61
N ILE A 105 -2.08 0.75 9.68
CA ILE A 105 -2.45 1.61 10.82
C ILE A 105 -1.20 1.82 11.66
N ALA A 106 -0.84 3.08 11.91
CA ALA A 106 0.23 3.40 12.85
C ALA A 106 -0.23 3.05 14.27
N ASP A 107 0.63 2.39 15.05
CA ASP A 107 0.40 2.23 16.48
C ASP A 107 0.25 3.62 17.11
N LYS A 108 -0.70 3.73 18.05
CA LYS A 108 -1.28 4.93 18.68
C LYS A 108 -0.33 6.06 19.15
N ASN A 109 0.98 5.91 19.00
CA ASN A 109 2.05 6.81 19.43
C ASN A 109 2.71 7.62 18.30
N ALA A 110 2.09 7.75 17.12
CA ALA A 110 2.49 8.81 16.17
C ALA A 110 1.97 10.18 16.62
N THR A 111 2.10 10.50 17.90
CA THR A 111 2.11 11.88 18.41
C THR A 111 3.48 12.42 18.06
N ASP A 112 3.59 12.97 16.86
CA ASP A 112 4.38 14.15 16.51
C ASP A 112 4.09 14.39 15.01
N TYR A 113 3.12 15.27 14.76
CA TYR A 113 2.84 15.84 13.44
C TYR A 113 4.08 16.55 12.89
#